data_AF-A0A3E0B1P5-F1
#
_entry.id   AF-A0A3E0B1P5-F1
#
_cell.length_a   1.000
_cell.length_b   1.000
_cell.length_c   1.000
_cell.angle_alpha   90.00
_cell.angle_beta   90.00
_cell.angle_gamma   90.00
#
_symmetry.space_group_name_H-M   'P 1'
#
loop_
_entity.id
_entity.type
_entity.pdbx_description
1 polymer ?
#
loop_
_entity_poly.entity_id
_entity_poly.type
_entity_poly.pdbx_seq_one_letter_code
_entity_poly.pdbx_strand_id
1 'polypeptide(L)' 'MKQIITIHYIGGSTMEVNKTEAVNELLGLIDGTFEDNQFVKLPNRSGGEVYVNLSLVTSLEVRSI' A
#
# COMPACT_ATOMS: atom_id res chain seq x y z
N MET A 1 12.69 -10.81 7.38
CA MET A 1 12.60 -9.42 7.88
C MET A 1 11.16 -8.96 7.75
N LYS A 2 10.62 -8.27 8.75
CA LYS A 2 9.26 -7.74 8.67
C LYS A 2 9.33 -6.36 8.02
N GLN A 3 8.39 -6.07 7.13
CA GLN A 3 8.29 -4.75 6.51
C GLN A 3 6.96 -4.11 6.87
N ILE A 4 7.00 -2.80 7.07
CA ILE A 4 5.84 -1.95 7.26
C ILE A 4 5.85 -0.92 6.13
N ILE A 5 4.69 -0.71 5.51
CA ILE A 5 4.45 0.41 4.60
C ILE A 5 3.54 1.42 5.28
N THR A 6 3.90 2.69 5.17
CA THR A 6 2.95 3.80 5.33
C THR A 6 2.57 4.32 3.94
N ILE A 7 1.27 4.27 3.63
CA ILE A 7 0.68 4.85 2.42
C ILE A 7 0.23 6.27 2.76
N HIS A 8 0.69 7.26 2.01
CA HIS A 8 0.23 8.65 2.11
C HIS A 8 -0.75 8.95 0.98
N TYR A 9 -1.89 9.56 1.31
CA TYR A 9 -2.93 9.87 0.33
C TYR A 9 -3.01 11.36 0.01
N ILE A 10 -3.62 11.66 -1.14
CA ILE A 10 -4.13 12.98 -1.47
C ILE A 10 -5.11 13.40 -0.36
N GLY A 11 -4.92 14.60 0.19
CA GLY A 11 -5.68 15.07 1.36
C GLY A 11 -4.99 14.84 2.71
N GLY A 12 -3.83 14.20 2.73
CA GLY A 12 -2.94 14.15 3.91
C GLY A 12 -3.23 13.04 4.92
N SER A 13 -4.16 12.13 4.64
CA SER A 13 -4.36 10.93 5.45
C SER A 13 -3.28 9.88 5.18
N THR A 14 -3.08 8.98 6.14
CA THR A 14 -2.11 7.90 6.03
C THR A 14 -2.70 6.56 6.45
N MET A 15 -2.22 5.47 5.86
CA MET A 15 -2.56 4.10 6.27
C MET A 15 -1.30 3.25 6.48
N GLU A 16 -1.24 2.52 7.59
CA GLU A 16 -0.17 1.56 7.86
C GLU A 16 -0.58 0.15 7.42
N VAL A 17 0.28 -0.49 6.63
CA VAL A 17 0.18 -1.89 6.21
C VAL A 17 1.41 -2.63 6.76
N ASN A 18 1.21 -3.63 7.60
CA ASN A 18 2.29 -4.29 8.35
C ASN A 18 2.40 -5.81 8.12
N LYS A 19 1.95 -6.24 6.93
CA LYS A 19 2.11 -7.59 6.41
C LYS A 19 3.09 -7.55 5.24
N THR A 20 4.23 -8.23 5.36
CA THR A 20 5.30 -8.22 4.36
C THR A 20 4.82 -8.64 2.96
N GLU A 21 3.85 -9.54 2.85
CA GLU A 21 3.26 -9.97 1.56
C GLU A 21 2.59 -8.79 0.84
N ALA A 22 1.82 -8.00 1.56
CA ALA A 22 1.16 -6.79 1.05
C ALA A 22 2.16 -5.73 0.60
N VAL A 23 3.29 -5.65 1.30
CA VAL A 23 4.40 -4.74 0.96
C VAL A 23 4.99 -5.09 -0.39
N ASN A 24 5.30 -6.37 -0.60
CA ASN A 24 5.86 -6.85 -1.86
C ASN A 24 4.88 -6.70 -3.04
N GLU A 25 3.59 -6.97 -2.81
CA GLU A 25 2.54 -6.78 -3.82
C GLU A 25 2.43 -5.31 -4.25
N LEU A 26 2.41 -4.39 -3.27
CA LEU A 26 2.28 -2.96 -3.55
C LEU A 26 3.50 -2.40 -4.30
N LEU A 27 4.71 -2.84 -3.94
CA LEU A 27 5.94 -2.43 -4.64
C LEU A 27 5.95 -2.92 -6.09
N GLY A 28 5.55 -4.18 -6.35
CA GLY A 28 5.46 -4.72 -7.71
C GLY A 28 4.45 -3.99 -8.59
N LEU A 29 3.37 -3.47 -8.01
CA LEU A 29 2.35 -2.71 -8.74
C LEU A 29 2.80 -1.29 -9.08
N ILE A 30 3.64 -0.68 -8.24
CA ILE A 30 4.16 0.68 -8.46
C ILE A 30 5.29 0.71 -9.48
N ASP A 31 6.06 -0.38 -9.60
CA ASP A 31 7.06 -0.54 -10.66
C ASP A 31 6.42 -0.78 -12.04
N GLY A 32 5.10 -1.04 -12.09
CA GLY A 32 4.33 -1.29 -13.30
C GLY A 32 3.72 -0.03 -13.94
N THR A 33 2.97 -0.23 -15.02
CA THR A 33 2.12 0.82 -15.60
C THR A 33 0.81 0.85 -14.83
N PHE A 34 0.47 1.99 -14.23
CA PHE A 34 -0.82 2.17 -13.55
C PHE A 34 -1.95 2.21 -14.59
N GLU A 35 -2.90 1.29 -14.49
CA GLU A 35 -4.18 1.46 -15.18
C GLU A 35 -5.10 2.37 -14.35
N ASP A 36 -5.80 3.29 -15.01
CA ASP A 36 -6.73 4.20 -14.34
C ASP A 36 -7.81 3.43 -13.57
N ASN A 37 -8.12 3.89 -12.36
CA ASN A 37 -9.12 3.31 -11.45
C ASN A 37 -8.81 1.91 -10.91
N GLN A 38 -7.55 1.48 -10.92
CA GLN A 38 -7.15 0.22 -10.31
C GLN A 38 -7.13 0.32 -8.78
N PHE A 39 -7.95 -0.53 -8.14
CA PHE A 39 -7.88 -0.76 -6.70
C PHE A 39 -6.97 -1.95 -6.42
N VAL A 40 -6.03 -1.77 -5.49
CA VAL A 40 -5.17 -2.84 -4.96
C VAL A 40 -5.75 -3.35 -3.67
N LYS A 41 -5.87 -4.66 -3.57
CA LYS A 41 -6.39 -5.33 -2.40
C LYS A 41 -5.23 -5.71 -1.49
N LEU A 42 -5.13 -5.07 -0.33
CA LEU A 42 -4.07 -5.36 0.64
C LEU A 42 -4.67 -5.95 1.92
N PRO A 43 -4.02 -6.94 2.54
CA PRO A 43 -4.45 -7.42 3.85
C PRO A 43 -4.05 -6.41 4.95
N ASN A 44 -4.97 -6.11 5.87
CA ASN A 44 -4.73 -5.18 6.98
C ASN A 44 -4.31 -5.92 8.28
N ARG A 45 -3.92 -5.14 9.30
CA ARG A 45 -3.46 -5.63 10.61
C ARG A 45 -4.53 -6.44 11.37
N SER A 46 -5.80 -6.15 11.16
CA SER A 46 -6.95 -6.75 11.87
C SER A 46 -7.41 -8.08 11.24
N GLY A 47 -6.69 -8.60 10.25
CA GLY A 47 -7.08 -9.80 9.51
C GLY A 47 -8.12 -9.56 8.42
N GLY A 48 -8.52 -8.30 8.18
CA GLY A 48 -9.38 -7.90 7.08
C GLY A 48 -8.60 -7.51 5.83
N GLU A 49 -9.33 -7.03 4.83
CA GLU A 49 -8.81 -6.58 3.54
C GLU A 49 -9.12 -5.10 3.38
N VAL A 50 -8.20 -4.35 2.78
CA VAL A 50 -8.39 -2.94 2.41
C VAL A 50 -8.16 -2.78 0.93
N TYR A 51 -8.94 -1.90 0.30
CA TYR A 51 -8.82 -1.56 -1.10
C TYR A 51 -8.17 -0.19 -1.23
N VAL A 52 -7.04 -0.12 -1.91
CA VAL A 52 -6.25 1.09 -2.11
C VAL A 52 -6.42 1.54 -3.55
N ASN A 53 -7.00 2.71 -3.75
CA ASN A 53 -6.96 3.37 -5.04
C ASN A 53 -5.58 4.03 -5.21
N LEU A 54 -4.77 3.51 -6.12
CA LEU A 54 -3.42 4.02 -6.35
C LEU A 54 -3.40 5.46 -6.88
N SER A 55 -4.47 5.91 -7.57
CA SER A 55 -4.55 7.29 -8.05
C SER A 55 -4.69 8.32 -6.93
N LEU A 56 -5.01 7.87 -5.71
CA LEU A 56 -5.07 8.71 -4.51
C LEU A 56 -3.78 8.66 -3.69
N VAL A 57 -2.78 7.87 -4.09
CA VAL A 57 -1.52 7.73 -3.35
C VAL A 57 -0.52 8.82 -3.79
N THR A 58 0.06 9.52 -2.82
CA THR A 58 1.09 10.56 -3.07
C THR A 58 2.50 10.01 -2.87
N SER A 59 2.71 9.18 -1.85
CA SER A 59 3.99 8.55 -1.57
C SER A 59 3.83 7.31 -0.71
N LEU A 60 4.82 6.41 -0.80
CA LEU A 60 4.97 5.27 0.11
C LEU A 60 6.24 5.40 0.93
N GLU A 61 6.15 5.07 2.21
CA GLU A 61 7.31 4.90 3.08
C GLU A 61 7.44 3.42 3.46
N VAL A 62 8.58 2.80 3.15
CA VAL A 62 8.87 1.41 3.51
C VAL A 62 9.88 1.37 4.66
N ARG A 63 9.54 0.71 5.76
CA ARG A 63 10.43 0.48 6.90
C ARG A 63 10.66 -1.00 7.12
N SER A 64 11.92 -1.40 7.22
CA SER A 64 12.33 -2.75 7.62
C SER A 64 12.54 -2.79 9.14
N ILE A 65 12.00 -3.81 9.80
CA ILE A 65 12.10 -4.09 11.24
C ILE A 65 12.43 -5.55 11.50
#